data_AF-A0A7X7EF19-F1
#
_entry.id   AF-A0A7X7EF19-F1
#
_cell.length_a   1.000
_cell.length_b   1.000
_cell.length_c   1.000
_cell.angle_alpha   90.00
_cell.angle_beta   90.00
_cell.angle_gamma   90.00
#
_symmetry.space_group_name_H-M   'P 1'
#
loop_
_entity.id
_entity.type
_entity.pdbx_description
1 polymer ?
#
loop_
_entity_poly.entity_id
_entity_poly.type
_entity_poly.pdbx_seq_one_letter_code
_entity_poly.pdbx_strand_id
1 'polypeptide(L)'
;MRKGNGAIVCRTCLEPVEYAFSRGRGRRRTTENGPATEAASVVVGRCPTDGCYSTIYPDDLVRNKQYCLGDIRSVLENKADYCLASPRTRSYWRSWLRKVWASVVEKIHRSIGRSLSECEIACALTAFLKGCGESWLRYVLDLFYTQSNNLCILVGLIGPTIGPRGENLQKTLAEEGAERRKPPRGG
;
A
#
# COMPACT_ATOMS: atom_id res chain seq x y z
N MET A 1 8.95 23.54 11.26
CA MET A 1 8.44 22.67 12.34
C MET A 1 7.90 23.56 13.43
N ARG A 2 6.78 23.19 14.07
CA ARG A 2 6.24 23.94 15.21
C ARG A 2 6.92 23.43 16.49
N LYS A 3 7.55 24.31 17.26
CA LYS A 3 8.05 24.03 18.62
C LYS A 3 6.87 24.05 19.60
N GLY A 4 7.01 23.41 20.76
CA GLY A 4 5.95 23.28 21.77
C GLY A 4 5.42 24.62 22.33
N ASN A 5 6.14 25.72 22.07
CA ASN A 5 5.73 27.09 22.36
C ASN A 5 4.98 27.77 21.20
N GLY A 6 4.59 27.03 20.16
CA GLY A 6 3.89 27.54 18.98
C GLY A 6 4.80 28.17 17.91
N ALA A 7 6.09 28.40 18.22
CA ALA A 7 7.04 29.02 17.29
C ALA A 7 7.33 28.11 16.09
N ILE A 8 7.47 28.71 14.90
CA ILE A 8 7.71 27.97 13.67
C ILE A 8 9.16 28.17 13.26
N VAL A 9 9.89 27.07 13.19
CA VAL A 9 11.34 27.07 12.93
C VAL A 9 11.73 26.16 11.78
N CYS A 10 12.91 26.36 11.20
CA CYS A 10 13.48 25.44 10.23
C CYS A 10 13.70 24.07 10.88
N ARG A 11 13.56 22.99 10.10
CA ARG A 11 13.86 21.63 10.56
C ARG A 11 15.36 21.36 10.70
N THR A 12 16.19 22.12 9.99
CA THR A 12 17.64 21.90 9.91
C THR A 12 18.37 22.79 10.91
N CYS A 13 18.29 24.11 10.76
CA CYS A 13 19.01 25.05 11.64
C CYS A 13 18.24 25.48 12.89
N LEU A 14 16.96 25.10 13.05
CA LEU A 14 16.10 25.45 14.19
C LEU A 14 15.82 26.96 14.39
N GLU A 15 16.23 27.80 13.44
CA GLU A 15 15.95 29.23 13.38
C GLU A 15 14.52 29.53 12.90
N PRO A 16 13.96 30.72 13.19
CA PRO A 16 12.66 31.14 12.67
C PRO A 16 12.57 31.07 11.14
N VAL A 17 11.42 30.65 10.62
CA VAL A 17 11.14 30.73 9.18
C VAL A 17 10.37 32.02 8.86
N GLU A 18 10.70 32.63 7.73
CA GLU A 18 10.01 33.81 7.21
C GLU A 18 8.86 33.40 6.31
N TYR A 19 7.79 34.20 6.28
CA TYR A 19 6.70 33.99 5.33
C TYR A 19 7.21 34.09 3.89
N ALA A 20 6.88 33.12 3.05
CA ALA A 20 7.18 33.17 1.62
C ALA A 20 5.91 33.34 0.78
N PHE A 21 4.96 32.42 0.93
CA PHE A 21 3.68 32.44 0.21
C PHE A 21 2.66 31.51 0.87
N SER A 22 1.40 31.59 0.43
CA SER A 22 0.34 30.66 0.82
C SER A 22 0.00 29.73 -0.34
N ARG A 23 -0.36 28.46 -0.06
CA ARG A 23 -0.84 27.52 -1.08
C ARG A 23 -2.08 26.77 -0.64
N GLY A 24 -2.94 26.45 -1.62
CA GLY A 24 -4.11 25.61 -1.40
C GLY A 24 -3.73 24.14 -1.19
N ARG A 25 -4.42 23.49 -0.26
CA ARG A 25 -4.33 22.05 0.03
C ARG A 25 -5.74 21.49 0.16
N GLY A 26 -6.02 20.37 -0.50
CA GLY A 26 -7.23 19.61 -0.22
C GLY A 26 -7.14 18.93 1.15
N ARG A 27 -8.15 19.13 1.99
CA ARG A 27 -8.39 18.43 3.25
C ARG A 27 -9.57 17.49 3.04
N ARG A 28 -9.36 16.19 3.23
CA ARG A 28 -10.43 15.19 3.20
C ARG A 28 -11.01 15.00 4.60
N ARG A 29 -12.33 14.94 4.69
CA ARG A 29 -13.07 14.64 5.92
C ARG A 29 -14.32 13.82 5.60
N THR A 30 -14.81 13.07 6.58
CA THR A 30 -16.12 12.42 6.50
C THR A 30 -17.16 13.40 7.04
N THR A 31 -18.21 13.64 6.26
CA THR A 31 -19.39 14.42 6.65
C THR A 31 -20.60 13.49 6.72
N GLU A 32 -21.74 14.00 7.19
CA GLU A 32 -23.02 13.26 7.20
C GLU A 32 -23.41 12.77 5.79
N ASN A 33 -23.01 13.51 4.75
CA ASN A 33 -23.26 13.16 3.35
C ASN A 33 -22.15 12.28 2.73
N GLY A 34 -21.24 11.76 3.54
CA GLY A 34 -20.11 10.94 3.08
C GLY A 34 -18.78 11.70 2.94
N PRO A 35 -17.81 11.16 2.19
CA PRO A 35 -16.47 11.73 2.08
C PRO A 35 -16.49 13.04 1.29
N ALA A 36 -15.98 14.11 1.90
CA ALA A 36 -15.89 15.44 1.31
C ALA A 36 -14.42 15.92 1.24
N THR A 37 -14.13 16.78 0.28
CA THR A 37 -12.84 17.49 0.18
C THR A 37 -13.06 18.98 0.30
N GLU A 38 -12.37 19.62 1.24
CA GLU A 38 -12.38 21.07 1.44
C GLU A 38 -11.03 21.68 1.09
N ALA A 39 -11.02 22.88 0.53
CA ALA A 39 -9.78 23.61 0.33
C ALA A 39 -9.34 24.26 1.66
N ALA A 40 -8.10 24.00 2.06
CA ALA A 40 -7.44 24.66 3.17
C ALA A 40 -6.25 25.48 2.65
N SER A 41 -6.14 26.73 3.08
CA SER A 41 -4.95 27.54 2.82
C SER A 41 -3.88 27.20 3.85
N VAL A 42 -2.66 26.90 3.39
CA VAL A 42 -1.51 26.64 4.25
C VAL A 42 -0.38 27.61 3.94
N VAL A 43 0.30 28.06 4.99
CA VAL A 43 1.44 28.98 4.86
C VAL A 43 2.69 28.20 4.51
N VAL A 44 3.50 28.72 3.60
CA VAL A 44 4.84 28.24 3.30
C VAL A 44 5.84 29.26 3.82
N GLY A 45 6.72 28.80 4.71
CA GLY A 45 7.85 29.58 5.19
C GLY A 45 9.14 29.22 4.46
N ARG A 46 10.05 30.17 4.33
CA ARG A 46 11.41 29.98 3.85
C ARG A 46 12.37 30.21 5.01
N CYS A 47 13.33 29.32 5.19
CA CYS A 47 14.41 29.53 6.14
C CYS A 47 15.44 30.51 5.53
N PRO A 48 15.81 31.60 6.23
CA PRO A 48 16.79 32.55 5.73
C PRO A 48 18.22 31.99 5.71
N THR A 49 18.54 31.05 6.61
CA THR A 49 19.90 30.48 6.74
C THR A 49 20.22 29.43 5.68
N ASP A 50 19.30 28.49 5.43
CA ASP A 50 19.53 27.36 4.51
C ASP A 50 18.70 27.44 3.21
N GLY A 51 17.88 28.48 3.07
CA GLY A 51 17.03 28.72 1.90
C GLY A 51 15.88 27.72 1.72
N CYS A 52 15.72 26.74 2.60
CA CYS A 52 14.77 25.66 2.43
C CYS A 52 13.33 26.12 2.70
N TYR A 53 12.40 25.61 1.89
CA TYR A 53 10.97 25.86 2.07
C TYR A 53 10.33 24.82 2.98
N SER A 54 9.47 25.28 3.88
CA SER A 54 8.72 24.44 4.81
C SER A 54 7.25 24.86 4.83
N THR A 55 6.35 23.91 4.58
CA THR A 55 4.91 24.17 4.77
C THR A 55 4.54 24.05 6.24
N ILE A 56 3.79 25.05 6.71
CA ILE A 56 3.28 25.19 8.07
C ILE A 56 1.83 24.72 8.04
N TYR A 57 1.56 23.64 8.76
CA TYR A 57 0.21 23.08 8.84
C TYR A 57 -0.45 23.49 10.15
N PRO A 58 -1.69 24.03 10.10
CA PRO A 58 -2.52 24.23 11.29
C PRO A 58 -2.74 22.92 12.05
N ASP A 59 -2.81 22.99 13.39
CA ASP A 59 -2.91 21.79 14.24
C ASP A 59 -4.21 21.01 13.99
N ASP A 60 -5.31 21.71 13.68
CA ASP A 60 -6.60 21.10 13.35
C ASP A 60 -6.54 20.34 12.02
N LEU A 61 -5.76 20.82 11.05
CA LEU A 61 -5.53 20.17 9.77
C LEU A 61 -4.68 18.91 9.96
N VAL A 62 -3.65 18.95 10.80
CA VAL A 62 -2.83 17.78 11.12
C VAL A 62 -3.63 16.74 11.90
N ARG A 63 -4.36 17.15 12.94
CA ARG A 63 -5.13 16.27 13.82
C ARG A 63 -6.25 15.53 13.09
N ASN A 64 -6.92 16.20 12.16
CA ASN A 64 -8.10 15.65 11.48
C ASN A 64 -7.81 15.21 10.04
N LYS A 65 -6.53 15.10 9.63
CA LYS A 65 -6.22 14.66 8.28
C LYS A 65 -6.63 13.20 8.11
N GLN A 66 -7.54 12.95 7.18
CA GLN A 66 -7.76 11.62 6.64
C GLN A 66 -6.70 11.31 5.59
N TYR A 67 -6.14 10.11 5.65
CA TYR A 67 -5.11 9.65 4.72
C TYR A 67 -5.75 8.78 3.65
N CYS A 68 -5.52 9.13 2.39
CA CYS A 68 -5.97 8.29 1.29
C CYS A 68 -4.99 7.13 1.05
N LEU A 69 -5.39 6.16 0.24
CA LEU A 69 -4.49 5.08 -0.19
C LEU A 69 -3.20 5.61 -0.83
N GLY A 70 -3.27 6.73 -1.56
CA GLY A 70 -2.09 7.39 -2.12
C GLY A 70 -1.13 7.92 -1.05
N ASP A 71 -1.64 8.57 0.01
CA ASP A 71 -0.81 9.03 1.14
C ASP A 71 -0.10 7.84 1.83
N ILE A 72 -0.81 6.72 2.02
CA ILE A 72 -0.27 5.51 2.64
C ILE A 72 0.79 4.89 1.71
N ARG A 73 0.48 4.75 0.42
CA ARG A 73 1.39 4.23 -0.62
C ARG A 73 2.69 5.02 -0.66
N SER A 74 2.63 6.35 -0.71
CA SER A 74 3.82 7.21 -0.71
C SER A 74 4.69 6.98 0.52
N VAL A 75 4.10 6.76 1.70
CA VAL A 75 4.87 6.43 2.91
C VAL A 75 5.55 5.06 2.79
N LEU A 76 4.86 4.08 2.24
CA LEU A 76 5.39 2.72 2.04
C LEU A 76 6.51 2.69 1.00
N GLU A 77 6.45 3.58 0.01
CA GLU A 77 7.50 3.81 -1.02
C GLU A 77 8.63 4.75 -0.55
N ASN A 78 8.65 5.13 0.74
CA ASN A 78 9.62 6.08 1.31
C ASN A 78 9.64 7.48 0.64
N LYS A 79 8.55 7.89 0.00
CA LYS A 79 8.36 9.23 -0.56
C LYS A 79 7.94 10.20 0.56
N ALA A 80 8.93 10.66 1.33
CA ALA A 80 8.75 11.40 2.58
C ALA A 80 7.94 12.71 2.46
N ASP A 81 7.93 13.34 1.28
CA ASP A 81 7.35 14.68 1.08
C ASP A 81 5.83 14.69 0.83
N TYR A 82 5.23 13.52 0.63
CA TYR A 82 3.84 13.42 0.16
C TYR A 82 2.82 13.31 1.28
N CYS A 83 3.22 12.93 2.51
CA CYS A 83 2.28 12.59 3.58
C CYS A 83 2.55 13.33 4.91
N LEU A 84 1.49 13.84 5.53
CA LEU A 84 1.54 14.51 6.85
C LEU A 84 1.41 13.52 8.02
N ALA A 85 1.54 12.22 7.75
CA ALA A 85 1.51 11.20 8.80
C ALA A 85 2.62 11.45 9.83
N SER A 86 2.28 11.28 11.11
CA SER A 86 3.28 11.29 12.19
C SER A 86 4.28 10.13 12.00
N PRO A 87 5.50 10.21 12.56
CA PRO A 87 6.44 9.09 12.53
C PRO A 87 5.84 7.78 13.06
N ARG A 88 5.01 7.87 14.11
CA ARG A 88 4.27 6.73 14.67
C ARG A 88 3.30 6.13 13.66
N THR A 89 2.50 6.97 12.99
CA THR A 89 1.54 6.53 11.96
C THR A 89 2.25 5.86 10.78
N ARG A 90 3.38 6.43 10.33
CA ARG A 90 4.19 5.84 9.25
C ARG A 90 4.75 4.48 9.65
N SER A 91 5.28 4.36 10.87
CA SER A 91 5.79 3.09 11.41
C SER A 91 4.67 2.05 11.50
N TYR A 92 3.49 2.47 11.97
CA TYR A 92 2.31 1.62 12.01
C TYR A 92 1.94 1.07 10.63
N TRP A 93 1.85 1.91 9.59
CA TRP A 93 1.53 1.43 8.24
C TRP A 93 2.57 0.47 7.68
N ARG A 94 3.86 0.72 7.91
CA ARG A 94 4.92 -0.23 7.51
C ARG A 94 4.82 -1.57 8.23
N SER A 95 4.44 -1.56 9.50
CA SER A 95 4.21 -2.79 10.28
C SER A 95 2.95 -3.52 9.82
N TRP A 96 1.88 -2.77 9.60
CA TRP A 96 0.61 -3.26 9.09
C TRP A 96 0.77 -3.93 7.72
N LEU A 97 1.45 -3.28 6.76
CA LEU A 97 1.68 -3.85 5.43
C LEU A 97 2.43 -5.18 5.52
N ARG A 98 3.45 -5.29 6.39
CA ARG A 98 4.18 -6.55 6.57
C ARG A 98 3.27 -7.70 7.01
N LYS A 99 2.31 -7.43 7.90
CA LYS A 99 1.33 -8.43 8.34
C LYS A 99 0.33 -8.80 7.24
N VAL A 100 -0.18 -7.80 6.53
CA VAL A 100 -1.07 -7.99 5.37
C VAL A 100 -0.37 -8.83 4.31
N TRP A 101 0.87 -8.48 3.98
CA TRP A 101 1.70 -9.17 3.01
C TRP A 101 1.90 -10.64 3.35
N ALA A 102 2.35 -10.94 4.57
CA ALA A 102 2.52 -12.32 5.03
C ALA A 102 1.21 -13.11 4.94
N SER A 103 0.08 -12.49 5.29
CA SER A 103 -1.24 -13.12 5.19
C SER A 103 -1.65 -13.40 3.74
N VAL A 104 -1.35 -12.50 2.81
CA VAL A 104 -1.61 -12.69 1.37
C VAL A 104 -0.77 -13.83 0.81
N VAL A 105 0.53 -13.85 1.11
CA VAL A 105 1.44 -14.90 0.65
C VAL A 105 0.99 -16.27 1.17
N GLU A 106 0.72 -16.40 2.47
CA GLU A 106 0.27 -17.66 3.07
C GLU A 106 -1.10 -18.11 2.55
N LYS A 107 -1.96 -17.16 2.22
CA LYS A 107 -3.26 -17.47 1.61
C LYS A 107 -3.11 -18.00 0.19
N ILE A 108 -2.24 -17.41 -0.63
CA ILE A 108 -1.92 -17.92 -1.97
C ILE A 108 -1.25 -19.29 -1.85
N HIS A 109 -0.28 -19.42 -0.95
CA HIS A 109 0.45 -20.66 -0.67
C HIS A 109 -0.50 -21.82 -0.35
N ARG A 110 -1.50 -21.60 0.51
CA ARG A 110 -2.57 -22.57 0.77
C ARG A 110 -3.47 -22.83 -0.44
N SER A 111 -3.82 -21.79 -1.20
CA SER A 111 -4.73 -21.90 -2.35
C SER A 111 -4.15 -22.71 -3.51
N ILE A 112 -2.81 -22.68 -3.69
CA ILE A 112 -2.11 -23.47 -4.72
C ILE A 112 -1.67 -24.85 -4.23
N GLY A 113 -2.16 -25.30 -3.07
CA GLY A 113 -1.80 -26.60 -2.49
C GLY A 113 -0.33 -26.70 -2.07
N ARG A 114 0.32 -25.57 -1.74
CA ARG A 114 1.74 -25.51 -1.34
C ARG A 114 2.72 -26.00 -2.42
N SER A 115 2.34 -25.85 -3.70
CA SER A 115 3.16 -26.23 -4.85
C SER A 115 4.39 -25.34 -5.07
N LEU A 116 4.36 -24.11 -4.56
CA LEU A 116 5.49 -23.17 -4.57
C LEU A 116 5.83 -22.74 -3.15
N SER A 117 7.09 -22.41 -2.90
CA SER A 117 7.51 -21.81 -1.64
C SER A 117 6.93 -20.41 -1.46
N GLU A 118 6.76 -19.97 -0.21
CA GLU A 118 6.34 -18.59 0.10
C GLU A 118 7.28 -17.53 -0.51
N CYS A 119 8.58 -17.84 -0.63
CA CYS A 119 9.56 -16.96 -1.25
C CYS A 119 9.30 -16.76 -2.75
N GLU A 120 9.01 -17.85 -3.47
CA GLU A 120 8.66 -17.80 -4.90
C GLU A 120 7.37 -17.02 -5.13
N ILE A 121 6.36 -17.25 -4.29
CA ILE A 121 5.08 -16.51 -4.32
C ILE A 121 5.33 -15.02 -4.08
N ALA A 122 6.10 -14.66 -3.05
CA ALA A 122 6.41 -13.28 -2.72
C ALA A 122 7.19 -12.59 -3.85
N CYS A 123 8.15 -13.28 -4.47
CA CYS A 123 8.92 -12.76 -5.61
C CYS A 123 8.02 -12.50 -6.83
N ALA A 124 7.21 -13.48 -7.22
CA ALA A 124 6.30 -13.37 -8.35
C ALA A 124 5.25 -12.25 -8.13
N LEU A 125 4.66 -12.19 -6.93
CA LEU A 125 3.70 -11.16 -6.58
C LEU A 125 4.33 -9.76 -6.56
N THR A 126 5.57 -9.64 -6.06
CA THR A 126 6.30 -8.37 -6.10
C THR A 126 6.55 -7.91 -7.53
N ALA A 127 6.95 -8.82 -8.43
CA ALA A 127 7.17 -8.51 -9.83
C ALA A 127 5.88 -8.02 -10.52
N PHE A 128 4.76 -8.73 -10.28
CA PHE A 128 3.45 -8.32 -10.78
C PHE A 128 3.04 -6.93 -10.27
N LEU A 129 3.15 -6.70 -8.96
CA LEU A 129 2.74 -5.44 -8.33
C LEU A 129 3.57 -4.24 -8.77
N LYS A 130 4.85 -4.43 -9.11
CA LYS A 130 5.65 -3.37 -9.75
C LYS A 130 5.04 -2.91 -11.08
N GLY A 131 4.45 -3.83 -11.85
CA GLY A 131 3.74 -3.53 -13.09
C GLY A 131 2.41 -2.80 -12.87
N CYS A 132 1.79 -2.91 -11.70
CA CYS A 132 0.53 -2.23 -11.37
C CYS A 132 0.69 -0.73 -11.06
N GLY A 133 1.93 -0.23 -10.97
CA GLY A 133 2.22 1.16 -10.67
C GLY A 133 1.44 1.67 -9.45
N GLU A 134 0.73 2.77 -9.62
CA GLU A 134 -0.05 3.43 -8.56
C GLU A 134 -1.07 2.54 -7.83
N SER A 135 -1.54 1.48 -8.48
CA SER A 135 -2.64 0.64 -8.01
C SER A 135 -2.20 -0.54 -7.14
N TRP A 136 -0.89 -0.78 -6.98
CA TRP A 136 -0.39 -1.99 -6.30
C TRP A 136 -0.97 -2.18 -4.89
N LEU A 137 -1.11 -1.10 -4.11
CA LEU A 137 -1.62 -1.19 -2.74
C LEU A 137 -3.09 -1.59 -2.73
N ARG A 138 -3.87 -1.15 -3.71
CA ARG A 138 -5.28 -1.55 -3.86
C ARG A 138 -5.38 -3.05 -4.13
N TYR A 139 -4.55 -3.57 -5.04
CA TYR A 139 -4.48 -4.99 -5.37
C TYR A 139 -4.09 -5.87 -4.19
N VAL A 140 -3.09 -5.44 -3.39
CA VAL A 140 -2.71 -6.17 -2.17
C VAL A 140 -3.89 -6.26 -1.19
N LEU A 141 -4.65 -5.17 -1.05
CA LEU A 141 -5.84 -5.16 -0.19
C LEU A 141 -6.96 -6.02 -0.76
N ASP A 142 -7.18 -6.02 -2.08
CA ASP A 142 -8.13 -6.91 -2.71
C ASP A 142 -7.77 -8.37 -2.43
N LEU A 143 -6.51 -8.77 -2.62
CA LEU A 143 -6.06 -10.14 -2.31
C LEU A 143 -6.25 -10.49 -0.84
N PHE A 144 -6.01 -9.53 0.07
CA PHE A 144 -6.18 -9.70 1.50
C PHE A 144 -7.66 -9.95 1.87
N TYR A 145 -8.58 -9.13 1.36
CA TYR A 145 -10.01 -9.18 1.69
C TYR A 145 -10.82 -10.20 0.86
N THR A 146 -10.35 -10.59 -0.32
CA THR A 146 -11.04 -11.55 -1.20
C THR A 146 -11.17 -12.91 -0.53
N GLN A 147 -12.31 -13.59 -0.56
CA GLN A 147 -12.40 -14.93 0.04
C GLN A 147 -11.52 -15.95 -0.71
N SER A 148 -10.95 -16.93 0.01
CA SER A 148 -10.01 -17.92 -0.54
C SER A 148 -10.55 -18.68 -1.76
N ASN A 149 -11.86 -18.94 -1.80
CA ASN A 149 -12.52 -19.64 -2.90
C ASN A 149 -12.47 -18.85 -4.23
N ASN A 150 -12.28 -17.53 -4.17
CA ASN A 150 -12.18 -16.66 -5.34
C ASN A 150 -10.73 -16.42 -5.77
N LEU A 151 -9.73 -16.81 -4.97
CA LEU A 151 -8.31 -16.67 -5.33
C LEU A 151 -7.89 -17.64 -6.43
N CYS A 152 -8.49 -18.83 -6.51
CA CYS A 152 -8.19 -19.81 -7.56
C CYS A 152 -8.51 -19.28 -8.97
N ILE A 153 -9.57 -18.49 -9.11
CA ILE A 153 -9.92 -17.80 -10.37
C ILE A 153 -8.87 -16.75 -10.72
N LEU A 154 -8.37 -16.04 -9.72
CA LEU A 154 -7.42 -14.95 -9.87
C LEU A 154 -5.99 -15.46 -10.17
N VAL A 155 -5.60 -16.59 -9.58
CA VAL A 155 -4.33 -17.28 -9.89
C VAL A 155 -4.39 -17.97 -11.26
N GLY A 156 -5.53 -18.55 -11.64
CA GLY A 156 -5.74 -19.11 -12.99
C GLY A 156 -5.58 -18.09 -14.11
N LEU A 157 -5.88 -16.81 -13.83
CA LEU A 157 -5.69 -15.69 -14.78
C LEU A 157 -4.25 -15.15 -14.82
N ILE A 158 -3.45 -15.36 -13.77
CA ILE A 158 -2.03 -14.91 -13.68
C ILE A 158 -1.05 -16.03 -14.10
N GLY A 159 -1.53 -17.28 -14.18
CA GLY A 159 -0.76 -18.43 -14.66
C GLY A 159 0.03 -18.21 -15.97
N PRO A 160 -0.47 -17.47 -16.98
CA PRO A 160 0.28 -17.20 -18.20
C PRO A 160 1.41 -16.17 -18.03
N THR A 161 1.39 -15.35 -16.97
CA THR A 161 2.36 -14.26 -16.73
C THR A 161 3.55 -14.71 -15.88
N ILE A 162 3.43 -15.85 -15.20
CA ILE A 162 4.52 -16.50 -14.46
C ILE A 162 5.12 -17.53 -15.44
N GLY A 163 6.30 -17.20 -15.98
CA GLY A 163 6.89 -17.83 -17.17
C GLY A 163 7.05 -19.36 -17.21
N PRO A 164 7.58 -19.89 -18.33
CA PRO A 164 7.30 -21.23 -18.89
C PRO A 164 7.88 -22.44 -18.15
N ARG A 165 8.30 -22.32 -16.88
CA ARG A 165 8.68 -23.49 -16.07
C ARG A 165 7.48 -24.26 -15.51
N GLY A 166 6.25 -23.79 -15.75
CA GLY A 166 5.00 -24.40 -15.30
C GLY A 166 4.42 -25.50 -16.19
N GLU A 167 5.04 -25.84 -17.33
CA GLU A 167 4.51 -26.87 -18.25
C GLU A 167 4.40 -28.26 -17.63
N ASN A 168 5.13 -28.53 -16.54
CA ASN A 168 5.01 -29.78 -15.80
C ASN A 168 3.83 -29.80 -14.82
N LEU A 169 3.27 -28.66 -14.40
CA LEU A 169 2.17 -28.62 -13.43
C LEU A 169 0.79 -28.84 -14.08
N GLN A 170 0.62 -28.43 -15.35
CA GLN A 170 -0.62 -28.68 -16.08
C GLN A 170 -0.77 -30.15 -16.50
N LYS A 171 0.33 -30.85 -16.79
CA LYS A 171 0.28 -32.29 -17.10
C LYS A 171 -0.10 -33.15 -15.89
N THR A 172 0.45 -32.87 -14.70
CA THR A 172 0.14 -33.65 -13.50
C THR A 172 -1.32 -33.50 -13.06
N LEU A 173 -1.89 -32.29 -13.18
CA LEU A 173 -3.32 -32.05 -12.85
C LEU A 173 -4.29 -32.69 -13.84
N ALA A 174 -3.89 -32.81 -15.12
CA ALA A 174 -4.69 -33.52 -16.12
C ALA A 174 -4.66 -35.05 -15.93
N GLU A 175 -3.53 -35.60 -15.50
CA GLU A 175 -3.37 -37.04 -15.23
C GLU A 175 -4.10 -37.48 -13.95
N GLU A 176 -4.04 -36.70 -12.86
CA GLU A 176 -4.78 -36.98 -11.62
C GLU A 176 -6.31 -36.87 -11.80
N GLY A 177 -6.77 -36.00 -12.71
CA GLY A 177 -8.19 -35.88 -13.08
C GLY A 177 -8.72 -37.05 -13.90
N ALA A 178 -7.84 -37.74 -14.65
CA ALA A 178 -8.21 -38.88 -15.49
C ALA A 178 -8.26 -40.19 -14.69
N GLU A 179 -7.42 -40.38 -13.68
CA GLU A 179 -7.46 -41.59 -12.82
C GLU A 179 -8.68 -41.62 -11.90
N ARG A 180 -9.18 -40.47 -11.43
CA ARG A 180 -10.37 -40.39 -10.55
C ARG A 180 -11.71 -40.66 -11.24
N ARG A 181 -11.73 -40.91 -12.56
CA ARG A 181 -12.97 -41.15 -13.34
C ARG A 181 -13.18 -42.61 -13.77
N LYS A 182 -12.34 -43.57 -13.36
CA LYS A 182 -12.66 -44.98 -13.58
C LYS A 182 -13.61 -45.47 -12.49
N PRO A 183 -14.83 -45.95 -12.84
CA PRO A 183 -15.68 -46.61 -11.86
C PRO A 183 -15.00 -47.92 -11.41
N PRO A 184 -15.25 -48.37 -10.16
CA PRO A 184 -14.65 -49.61 -9.67
C PRO A 184 -15.13 -50.79 -10.53
N ARG A 185 -14.18 -51.66 -10.93
CA ARG A 185 -14.52 -52.97 -11.50
C ARG A 185 -15.08 -53.83 -10.38
N GLY A 186 -16.36 -54.16 -10.44
CA GLY A 186 -17.01 -55.13 -9.57
C GLY A 186 -17.62 -56.27 -10.38
N GLY A 187 -17.53 -57.49 -9.83
CA GLY A 187 -18.27 -58.68 -10.25
C GLY A 187 -17.48 -59.64 -11.13
#